data_AF-A0A2V8FSW5-F1
#
_entry.id   AF-A0A2V8FSW5-F1
#
_cell.length_a   1.000
_cell.length_b   1.000
_cell.length_c   1.000
_cell.angle_alpha   90.00
_cell.angle_beta   90.00
_cell.angle_gamma   90.00
#
_symmetry.space_group_name_H-M   'P 1'
#
loop_
_entity.id
_entity.type
_entity.pdbx_description
1 polymer ?
#
loop_
_entity_poly.entity_id
_entity_poly.type
_entity_poly.pdbx_seq_one_letter_code
_entity_poly.pdbx_strand_id
1 'polypeptide(L)'
;MWQKLGPVLVVAIACLLFRPTAADAQSAFSGVVKDASGAVLPGVTVEASSPVLIEKARSVVSDGEGRYTIVDLRPGTYKMTFTLTGFATVVREIVELPGNTTVPINAELKVGSIEESVTVSGQSPLVDVQNAQRTHVLERSVLDALPSTRNMQTVGAPIPGVKLSRPDVGGSQGMEQAYMRTHGADDRHTSMQVDGMNVNSSMGDGNIQAYNDDALAQQVVFQTSALPAEVASGGVRVNMIPKDGGNTFKGGGFFGGTAHGWQSDNNDDALKARGFLYRNFVQHVQDFNFNMGGPIVRDKFWFFSTARHVSVDEGVANTYYKVPYETFKVGDPAIQGQFVRDVLARLTYQATPRNKLSAYMERIWKHKDPELAPNVDPVTASDIRDWRHALYYVGLDQHRKAQPAIPARD
;
A
#
# COMPACT_ATOMS: atom_id res chain seq x y z
N MET A 1 -43.17 -26.54 5.20
CA MET A 1 -41.78 -26.85 5.65
C MET A 1 -40.70 -26.06 4.91
N TRP A 2 -40.95 -25.53 3.70
CA TRP A 2 -39.94 -24.82 2.89
C TRP A 2 -39.72 -23.34 3.21
N GLN A 3 -40.66 -22.68 3.91
CA GLN A 3 -40.53 -21.26 4.28
C GLN A 3 -39.53 -20.99 5.43
N LYS A 4 -39.10 -22.02 6.17
CA LYS A 4 -38.10 -21.88 7.25
C LYS A 4 -36.67 -22.26 6.83
N LEU A 5 -36.50 -22.86 5.64
CA LEU A 5 -35.19 -23.28 5.12
C LEU A 5 -34.43 -22.15 4.43
N GLY A 6 -35.14 -21.20 3.80
CA GLY A 6 -34.54 -20.03 3.15
C GLY A 6 -33.60 -19.20 4.04
N PRO A 7 -34.02 -18.74 5.23
CA PRO A 7 -33.14 -17.94 6.09
C PRO A 7 -31.97 -18.74 6.65
N VAL A 8 -32.14 -20.04 6.92
CA VAL A 8 -31.05 -20.92 7.40
C VAL A 8 -30.02 -21.15 6.29
N LEU A 9 -30.47 -21.34 5.05
CA LEU A 9 -29.59 -21.52 3.90
C LEU A 9 -28.81 -20.23 3.57
N VAL A 10 -29.46 -19.06 3.68
CA VAL A 10 -28.80 -17.75 3.49
C VAL A 10 -27.76 -17.49 4.57
N VAL A 11 -28.06 -17.80 5.84
CA VAL A 11 -27.08 -17.70 6.93
C VAL A 11 -25.94 -18.71 6.76
N ALA A 12 -26.22 -19.94 6.36
CA ALA A 12 -25.19 -20.95 6.10
C ALA A 12 -24.28 -20.57 4.91
N ILE A 13 -24.84 -20.02 3.84
CA ILE A 13 -24.10 -19.51 2.68
C ILE A 13 -23.29 -18.26 3.07
N ALA A 14 -23.84 -17.35 3.88
CA ALA A 14 -23.08 -16.22 4.43
C ALA A 14 -21.91 -16.69 5.30
N CYS A 15 -22.10 -17.68 6.19
CA CYS A 15 -21.03 -18.26 6.99
C CYS A 15 -19.98 -19.01 6.16
N LEU A 16 -20.35 -19.58 5.00
CA LEU A 16 -19.42 -20.20 4.05
C LEU A 16 -18.65 -19.17 3.22
N LEU A 17 -19.25 -18.01 2.92
CA LEU A 17 -18.62 -16.89 2.21
C LEU A 17 -17.70 -16.04 3.13
N PHE A 18 -17.96 -16.03 4.44
CA PHE A 18 -17.10 -15.41 5.46
C PHE A 18 -16.13 -16.41 6.09
N ARG A 19 -15.60 -17.37 5.33
CA ARG A 19 -14.41 -18.10 5.82
C ARG A 19 -13.25 -17.11 5.86
N PRO A 20 -12.65 -16.83 7.04
CA PRO A 20 -11.46 -16.01 7.09
C PRO A 20 -10.38 -16.73 6.28
N THR A 21 -9.95 -16.15 5.17
CA THR A 21 -8.65 -16.46 4.62
C THR A 21 -7.63 -16.01 5.65
N ALA A 22 -6.82 -16.93 6.17
CA ALA A 22 -5.67 -16.56 6.97
C ALA A 22 -4.78 -15.68 6.09
N ALA A 23 -4.66 -14.41 6.45
CA ALA A 23 -3.77 -13.49 5.79
C ALA A 23 -2.51 -13.41 6.67
N ASP A 24 -1.42 -13.98 6.18
CA ASP A 24 -0.14 -14.04 6.88
C ASP A 24 0.67 -12.77 6.59
N ALA A 25 0.35 -11.70 7.32
CA ALA A 25 1.12 -10.45 7.36
C ALA A 25 1.63 -10.17 8.77
N GLN A 26 2.28 -11.18 9.36
CA GLN A 26 2.55 -11.17 10.79
C GLN A 26 4.04 -11.04 11.06
N SER A 27 4.42 -9.94 11.72
CA SER A 27 5.77 -9.76 12.22
C SER A 27 6.01 -10.65 13.43
N ALA A 28 7.26 -11.04 13.64
CA ALA A 28 7.62 -11.92 14.73
C ALA A 28 8.90 -11.47 15.43
N PHE A 29 9.01 -11.79 16.72
CA PHE A 29 10.31 -11.85 17.40
C PHE A 29 10.72 -13.30 17.51
N SER A 30 11.94 -13.64 17.12
CA SER A 30 12.52 -14.96 17.35
C SER A 30 13.88 -14.81 18.03
N GLY A 31 14.39 -15.88 18.62
CA GLY A 31 15.73 -15.84 19.19
C GLY A 31 16.04 -17.06 20.03
N VAL A 32 17.25 -17.05 20.60
CA VAL A 32 17.74 -18.06 21.53
C VAL A 32 18.06 -17.41 22.86
N VAL A 33 17.63 -18.05 23.94
CA VAL A 33 17.97 -17.67 25.30
C VAL A 33 19.08 -18.57 25.84
N LYS A 34 20.12 -17.97 26.40
CA LYS A 34 21.29 -18.66 26.96
C LYS A 34 21.65 -18.17 28.36
N ASP A 35 22.46 -18.91 29.08
CA ASP A 35 23.12 -18.44 30.30
C ASP A 35 24.50 -17.84 30.03
N ALA A 36 25.13 -17.29 31.08
CA ALA A 36 26.48 -16.71 31.01
C ALA A 36 27.60 -17.70 30.66
N SER A 37 27.34 -19.01 30.72
CA SER A 37 28.27 -20.05 30.26
C SER A 37 28.10 -20.38 28.77
N GLY A 38 27.06 -19.84 28.13
CA GLY A 38 26.68 -20.10 26.75
C GLY A 38 25.77 -21.31 26.57
N ALA A 39 25.32 -21.95 27.66
CA ALA A 39 24.34 -23.04 27.62
C ALA A 39 22.95 -22.50 27.28
N VAL A 40 22.17 -23.25 26.50
CA VAL A 40 20.80 -22.86 26.14
C VAL A 40 19.85 -23.04 27.32
N LEU A 41 18.89 -22.12 27.45
CA LEU A 41 17.94 -22.10 28.56
C LEU A 41 16.52 -22.44 28.09
N PRO A 42 16.03 -23.67 28.35
CA PRO A 42 14.63 -24.02 28.15
C PRO A 42 13.74 -23.46 29.26
N GLY A 43 12.46 -23.23 28.96
CA GLY A 43 11.47 -22.81 29.97
C GLY A 43 11.46 -21.32 30.29
N VAL A 44 12.24 -20.49 29.59
CA VAL A 44 12.26 -19.04 29.79
C VAL A 44 10.96 -18.45 29.27
N THR A 45 10.23 -17.74 30.11
CA THR A 45 9.05 -16.96 29.68
C THR A 45 9.54 -15.69 29.00
N VAL A 46 9.19 -15.53 27.73
CA VAL A 46 9.51 -14.35 26.92
C VAL A 46 8.23 -13.59 26.66
N GLU A 47 8.16 -12.34 27.11
CA GLU A 47 7.00 -11.45 26.97
C GLU A 47 7.34 -10.23 26.12
N ALA A 48 6.54 -9.97 25.09
CA ALA A 48 6.55 -8.76 24.29
C ALA A 48 5.36 -7.88 24.70
N SER A 49 5.62 -6.72 25.29
CA SER A 49 4.60 -5.74 25.69
C SER A 49 4.68 -4.48 24.84
N SER A 50 3.54 -3.92 24.43
CA SER A 50 3.52 -2.70 23.64
C SER A 50 2.17 -1.97 23.72
N PRO A 51 2.16 -0.62 23.70
CA PRO A 51 0.93 0.15 23.46
C PRO A 51 0.28 -0.11 22.10
N VAL A 52 1.02 -0.63 21.10
CA VAL A 52 0.45 -0.98 19.79
C VAL A 52 -0.30 -2.32 19.81
N LEU A 53 -0.03 -3.16 20.81
CA LEU A 53 -0.81 -4.36 21.09
C LEU A 53 -2.08 -3.95 21.84
N ILE A 54 -3.20 -4.41 21.30
CA ILE A 54 -4.50 -4.17 21.94
C ILE A 54 -4.60 -4.99 23.23
N GLU A 55 -4.04 -6.19 23.23
CA GLU A 55 -3.90 -7.12 24.35
C GLU A 55 -2.84 -6.72 25.37
N LYS A 56 -2.12 -5.61 25.14
CA LYS A 56 -1.00 -5.06 25.93
C LYS A 56 0.28 -5.91 25.95
N ALA A 57 0.17 -7.23 26.00
CA ALA A 57 1.32 -8.13 25.99
C ALA A 57 1.01 -9.50 25.36
N ARG A 58 2.02 -10.11 24.74
CA ARG A 58 2.03 -11.53 24.33
C ARG A 58 3.23 -12.22 24.92
N SER A 59 3.07 -13.47 25.35
CA SER A 59 4.16 -14.27 25.90
C SER A 59 4.20 -15.68 25.34
N VAL A 60 5.43 -16.21 25.23
CA VAL A 60 5.75 -17.59 24.86
C VAL A 60 6.82 -18.14 25.79
N VAL A 61 7.06 -19.44 25.75
CA VAL A 61 8.10 -20.11 26.55
C VAL A 61 9.16 -20.68 25.62
N SER A 62 10.44 -20.54 25.97
CA SER A 62 11.53 -21.13 25.19
C SER A 62 11.49 -22.66 25.22
N ASP A 63 11.82 -23.28 24.08
CA ASP A 63 11.83 -24.73 23.90
C ASP A 63 13.09 -25.41 24.47
N GLY A 64 13.23 -26.72 24.25
CA GLY A 64 14.36 -27.53 24.72
C GLY A 64 15.74 -27.07 24.21
N GLU A 65 15.79 -26.30 23.13
CA GLU A 65 17.02 -25.72 22.56
C GLU A 65 17.18 -24.24 22.93
N GLY A 66 16.34 -23.75 23.86
CA GLY A 66 16.30 -22.35 24.28
C GLY A 66 15.75 -21.40 23.22
N ARG A 67 15.15 -21.91 22.13
CA ARG A 67 14.59 -21.11 21.05
C ARG A 67 13.20 -20.63 21.42
N TYR A 68 12.83 -19.45 20.95
CA TYR A 68 11.48 -18.93 21.08
C TYR A 68 11.05 -18.21 19.81
N THR A 69 9.74 -18.11 19.59
CA THR A 69 9.17 -17.26 18.55
C THR A 69 7.82 -16.72 19.00
N ILE A 70 7.67 -15.39 19.01
CA ILE A 70 6.40 -14.69 19.25
C ILE A 70 5.89 -14.22 17.89
N VAL A 71 4.78 -14.79 17.43
CA VAL A 71 4.13 -14.48 16.15
C VAL A 71 2.90 -13.58 16.33
N ASP A 72 2.31 -13.15 15.21
CA ASP A 72 1.18 -12.22 15.08
C ASP A 72 1.37 -10.88 15.80
N LEU A 73 2.61 -10.40 15.83
CA LEU A 73 2.90 -9.09 16.37
C LEU A 73 2.65 -8.01 15.32
N ARG A 74 2.13 -6.88 15.80
CA ARG A 74 1.90 -5.70 14.97
C ARG A 74 3.17 -4.87 14.87
N PRO A 75 3.39 -4.14 13.77
CA PRO A 75 4.52 -3.25 13.71
C PRO A 75 4.44 -2.16 14.77
N GLY A 76 5.57 -1.83 15.39
CA GLY A 76 5.64 -0.83 16.44
C GLY A 76 6.77 -1.09 17.43
N THR A 77 6.81 -0.31 18.51
CA THR A 77 7.83 -0.41 19.55
C THR A 77 7.37 -1.31 20.69
N TYR A 78 8.22 -2.25 21.11
CA TYR A 78 7.97 -3.23 22.15
C TYR A 78 8.97 -3.14 23.29
N LYS A 79 8.52 -3.55 24.49
CA LYS A 79 9.37 -3.90 25.62
C LYS A 79 9.38 -5.42 25.75
N MET A 80 10.56 -6.00 25.64
CA MET A 80 10.79 -7.44 25.74
C MET A 80 11.29 -7.81 27.12
N THR A 81 10.62 -8.74 27.80
CA THR A 81 10.98 -9.22 29.14
C THR A 81 11.25 -10.72 29.09
N PHE A 82 12.37 -11.15 29.65
CA PHE A 82 12.79 -12.55 29.73
C PHE A 82 12.89 -12.97 31.19
N THR A 83 12.12 -14.00 31.57
CA THR A 83 11.99 -14.42 32.98
C THR A 83 12.13 -15.93 33.10
N LEU A 84 13.00 -16.39 33.99
CA LEU A 84 13.16 -17.80 34.37
C LEU A 84 13.48 -17.89 35.87
N THR A 85 12.82 -18.79 36.60
CA THR A 85 13.06 -18.96 38.05
C THR A 85 14.52 -19.35 38.32
N GLY A 86 15.16 -18.66 39.28
CA GLY A 86 16.58 -18.85 39.60
C GLY A 86 17.55 -18.03 38.73
N PHE A 87 17.02 -17.23 37.80
CA PHE A 87 17.78 -16.30 36.97
C PHE A 87 17.30 -14.87 37.16
N ALA A 88 18.19 -13.90 36.92
CA ALA A 88 17.86 -12.49 36.87
C ALA A 88 16.99 -12.18 35.64
N THR A 89 15.95 -11.35 35.82
CA THR A 89 15.07 -10.93 34.73
C THR A 89 15.81 -9.98 33.81
N VAL A 90 15.75 -10.23 32.49
CA VAL A 90 16.34 -9.34 31.49
C VAL A 90 15.23 -8.56 30.81
N VAL A 91 15.39 -7.23 30.77
CA VAL A 91 14.46 -6.34 30.08
C VAL A 91 15.20 -5.60 28.97
N ARG A 92 14.66 -5.67 27.74
CA ARG A 92 15.04 -4.81 26.63
C ARG A 92 13.95 -3.78 26.41
N GLU A 93 14.29 -2.54 26.74
CA GLU A 93 13.45 -1.37 26.50
C GLU A 93 13.60 -0.95 25.03
N ILE A 94 12.48 -0.59 24.38
CA ILE A 94 12.44 0.02 23.04
C ILE A 94 13.02 -0.87 21.92
N VAL A 95 12.35 -1.99 21.64
CA VAL A 95 12.61 -2.87 20.50
C VAL A 95 11.63 -2.55 19.37
N GLU A 96 12.12 -2.01 18.25
CA GLU A 96 11.28 -1.72 17.08
C GLU A 96 11.02 -3.00 16.27
N LEU A 97 9.75 -3.25 15.94
CA LEU A 97 9.33 -4.36 15.09
C LEU A 97 8.73 -3.81 13.79
N PRO A 98 9.41 -3.96 12.65
CA PRO A 98 8.85 -3.61 11.34
C PRO A 98 7.80 -4.62 10.86
N GLY A 99 6.95 -4.24 9.92
CA GLY A 99 6.00 -5.13 9.24
C GLY A 99 6.63 -6.27 8.44
N ASN A 100 5.94 -7.42 8.38
CA ASN A 100 6.32 -8.63 7.64
C ASN A 100 7.80 -9.03 7.82
N THR A 101 8.32 -8.85 9.02
CA THR A 101 9.73 -9.11 9.35
C THR A 101 9.81 -9.94 10.63
N THR A 102 10.77 -10.87 10.66
CA THR A 102 11.14 -11.58 11.89
C THR A 102 12.40 -10.94 12.44
N VAL A 103 12.33 -10.37 13.65
CA VAL A 103 13.44 -9.64 14.26
C VAL A 103 14.14 -10.56 15.29
N PRO A 104 15.41 -10.95 15.06
CA PRO A 104 16.10 -11.92 15.92
C PRO A 104 16.68 -11.31 17.21
N ILE A 105 16.03 -11.55 18.36
CA ILE A 105 16.42 -11.05 19.68
C ILE A 105 16.97 -12.21 20.53
N ASN A 106 18.30 -12.31 20.63
CA ASN A 106 18.91 -13.24 21.58
C ASN A 106 19.05 -12.60 22.96
N ALA A 107 18.90 -13.38 24.03
CA ALA A 107 19.05 -12.92 25.41
C ALA A 107 19.98 -13.84 26.21
N GLU A 108 20.76 -13.24 27.10
CA GLU A 108 21.60 -13.96 28.05
C GLU A 108 21.07 -13.68 29.47
N LEU A 109 20.67 -14.72 30.21
CA LEU A 109 20.24 -14.60 31.59
C LEU A 109 21.37 -15.03 32.53
N LYS A 110 21.63 -14.21 33.54
CA LYS A 110 22.59 -14.54 34.60
C LYS A 110 21.87 -15.22 35.75
N VAL A 111 22.52 -16.17 36.39
CA VAL A 111 22.04 -16.73 37.66
C VAL A 111 22.00 -15.58 38.67
N GLY A 112 20.84 -15.32 39.25
CA GLY A 112 20.62 -14.20 40.16
C GLY A 112 19.60 -14.60 41.23
N SER A 113 19.79 -14.10 42.45
CA SER A 113 18.76 -14.22 43.48
C SER A 113 17.51 -13.44 43.06
N ILE A 114 16.35 -13.91 43.55
CA ILE A 114 15.03 -13.33 43.31
C ILE A 114 15.09 -11.79 43.47
N GLU A 115 14.69 -11.05 42.43
CA GLU A 115 14.56 -9.58 42.32
C GLU A 115 15.77 -8.70 41.91
N GLU A 116 16.61 -9.12 40.96
CA GLU A 116 17.42 -8.14 40.19
C GLU A 116 17.01 -8.13 38.71
N SER A 117 16.41 -7.01 38.25
CA SER A 117 16.09 -6.77 36.84
C SER A 117 17.26 -6.07 36.14
N VAL A 118 17.86 -6.71 35.14
CA VAL A 118 18.90 -6.08 34.32
C VAL A 118 18.23 -5.40 33.12
N THR A 119 18.19 -4.07 33.14
CA THR A 119 17.75 -3.28 31.99
C THR A 119 18.92 -3.08 31.03
N VAL A 120 18.84 -3.67 29.84
CA VAL A 120 19.84 -3.48 28.78
C VAL A 120 19.42 -2.29 27.92
N SER A 121 20.08 -1.14 28.09
CA SER A 121 19.78 0.12 27.38
C SER A 121 20.59 0.35 26.10
N GLY A 122 21.17 -0.70 25.50
CA GLY A 122 21.90 -0.60 24.24
C GLY A 122 21.05 -1.02 23.05
N GLN A 123 20.61 -0.07 22.21
CA GLN A 123 20.16 -0.37 20.84
C GLN A 123 21.36 -0.89 20.04
N SER A 124 21.55 -2.21 20.01
CA SER A 124 22.34 -2.81 18.93
C SER A 124 21.46 -2.82 17.68
N PRO A 125 21.93 -2.31 16.53
CA PRO A 125 21.17 -2.41 15.29
C PRO A 125 20.90 -3.89 15.01
N LEU A 126 19.62 -4.24 15.01
CA LEU A 126 19.13 -5.57 14.67
C LEU A 126 19.26 -5.76 13.17
N VAL A 127 20.46 -6.14 12.75
CA VAL A 127 20.66 -6.67 11.40
C VAL A 127 20.20 -8.12 11.44
N ASP A 128 19.08 -8.40 10.79
CA ASP A 128 18.67 -9.77 10.51
C ASP A 128 19.68 -10.39 9.53
N VAL A 129 20.60 -11.21 10.06
CA VAL A 129 21.60 -11.97 9.28
C VAL A 129 21.11 -13.36 8.89
N GLN A 130 19.89 -13.74 9.31
CA GLN A 130 19.34 -15.07 9.02
C GLN A 130 18.43 -15.05 7.80
N ASN A 131 17.83 -13.90 7.48
CA ASN A 131 16.95 -13.77 6.33
C ASN A 131 17.70 -13.22 5.11
N ALA A 132 17.70 -13.98 4.01
CA ALA A 132 18.22 -13.53 2.72
C ALA A 132 17.30 -12.48 2.03
N GLN A 133 16.09 -12.27 2.58
CA GLN A 133 15.10 -11.36 2.07
C GLN A 133 15.51 -9.91 2.21
N ARG A 134 15.45 -9.16 1.11
CA ARG A 134 15.69 -7.72 1.13
C ARG A 134 14.37 -6.99 1.36
N THR A 135 14.15 -6.61 2.61
CA THR A 135 12.95 -5.93 3.07
C THR A 135 13.22 -4.45 3.33
N HIS A 136 12.33 -3.60 2.83
CA HIS A 136 12.32 -2.16 3.07
C HIS A 136 10.97 -1.79 3.68
N VAL A 137 10.97 -1.18 4.86
CA VAL A 137 9.75 -0.74 5.53
C VAL A 137 9.68 0.77 5.47
N LEU A 138 8.66 1.28 4.78
CA LEU A 138 8.34 2.70 4.78
C LEU A 138 7.35 2.96 5.91
N GLU A 139 7.84 3.59 6.97
CA GLU A 139 7.03 4.01 8.10
C GLU A 139 6.09 5.16 7.74
N ARG A 140 5.03 5.35 8.55
CA ARG A 140 4.09 6.46 8.32
C ARG A 140 4.77 7.83 8.22
N SER A 141 5.74 8.09 9.09
CA SER A 141 6.51 9.34 9.10
C SER A 141 7.23 9.60 7.78
N VAL A 142 7.78 8.54 7.16
CA VAL A 142 8.44 8.60 5.86
C VAL A 142 7.41 8.80 4.76
N LEU A 143 6.31 8.03 4.78
CA LEU A 143 5.22 8.16 3.80
C LEU A 143 4.64 9.59 3.79
N ASP A 144 4.49 10.21 4.95
CA ASP A 144 4.00 11.59 5.11
C ASP A 144 5.02 12.64 4.66
N ALA A 145 6.32 12.37 4.80
CA ALA A 145 7.38 13.28 4.41
C ALA A 145 7.76 13.18 2.92
N LEU A 146 7.42 12.07 2.26
CA LEU A 146 7.75 11.86 0.85
C LEU A 146 6.94 12.82 -0.04
N PRO A 147 7.59 13.67 -0.85
CA PRO A 147 6.93 14.53 -1.82
C PRO A 147 6.52 13.71 -3.05
N SER A 148 5.53 12.84 -2.85
CA SER A 148 5.00 11.94 -3.87
C SER A 148 3.52 12.23 -4.11
N THR A 149 2.92 11.55 -5.09
CA THR A 149 1.49 11.65 -5.39
C THR A 149 0.63 10.81 -4.44
N ARG A 150 1.23 10.30 -3.36
CA ARG A 150 0.57 9.59 -2.27
C ARG A 150 -0.30 8.46 -2.79
N ASN A 151 0.26 7.65 -3.70
CA ASN A 151 -0.37 6.43 -4.19
C ASN A 151 0.57 5.23 -3.96
N MET A 152 -0.01 4.06 -3.74
CA MET A 152 0.75 2.86 -3.37
C MET A 152 1.59 2.31 -4.54
N GLN A 153 1.21 2.68 -5.76
CA GLN A 153 1.90 2.34 -7.00
C GLN A 153 3.30 2.95 -7.12
N THR A 154 3.50 4.16 -6.59
CA THR A 154 4.74 4.92 -6.80
C THR A 154 5.56 5.11 -5.53
N VAL A 155 4.99 4.88 -4.34
CA VAL A 155 5.66 5.21 -3.07
C VAL A 155 6.94 4.39 -2.81
N GLY A 156 7.10 3.26 -3.50
CA GLY A 156 8.33 2.46 -3.48
C GLY A 156 9.47 2.99 -4.36
N ALA A 157 9.28 4.05 -5.15
CA ALA A 157 10.30 4.59 -6.06
C ALA A 157 11.64 4.98 -5.39
N PRO A 158 11.69 5.44 -4.12
CA PRO A 158 12.95 5.72 -3.45
C PRO A 158 13.77 4.47 -3.09
N ILE A 159 13.19 3.27 -3.20
CA ILE A 159 13.85 2.03 -2.80
C ILE A 159 14.90 1.63 -3.84
N PRO A 160 16.16 1.39 -3.45
CA PRO A 160 17.20 0.97 -4.36
C PRO A 160 16.81 -0.29 -5.14
N GLY A 161 16.95 -0.23 -6.47
CA GLY A 161 16.63 -1.34 -7.37
C GLY A 161 15.15 -1.43 -7.77
N VAL A 162 14.28 -0.57 -7.24
CA VAL A 162 12.91 -0.40 -7.74
C VAL A 162 12.92 0.65 -8.85
N LYS A 163 12.28 0.33 -9.97
CA LYS A 163 12.02 1.26 -11.08
C LYS A 163 10.53 1.29 -11.37
N LEU A 164 10.01 2.48 -11.67
CA LEU A 164 8.64 2.63 -12.14
C LEU A 164 8.60 2.47 -13.67
N SER A 165 7.51 1.88 -14.17
CA SER A 165 7.21 1.76 -15.61
C SER A 165 6.98 3.10 -16.30
N ARG A 166 6.62 4.13 -15.52
CA ARG A 166 6.43 5.50 -15.98
C ARG A 166 6.85 6.50 -14.90
N PRO A 167 7.47 7.62 -15.29
CA PRO A 167 7.80 8.69 -14.36
C PRO A 167 6.53 9.44 -13.94
N ASP A 168 6.48 9.92 -12.70
CA ASP A 168 5.50 10.90 -12.27
C ASP A 168 6.11 12.31 -12.33
N VAL A 169 5.50 13.18 -13.13
CA VAL A 169 5.94 14.57 -13.28
C VAL A 169 4.83 15.47 -12.74
N GLY A 170 5.12 16.16 -11.65
CA GLY A 170 4.21 17.14 -11.06
C GLY A 170 2.89 16.58 -10.51
N GLY A 171 2.81 15.27 -10.25
CA GLY A 171 1.60 14.61 -9.76
C GLY A 171 0.64 14.15 -10.86
N SER A 172 1.05 14.25 -12.14
CA SER A 172 0.25 13.79 -13.29
C SER A 172 -0.12 12.31 -13.20
N GLN A 173 0.69 11.48 -12.53
CA GLN A 173 0.42 10.04 -12.42
C GLN A 173 -0.35 9.66 -11.15
N GLY A 174 -0.96 10.62 -10.46
CA GLY A 174 -1.70 10.35 -9.21
C GLY A 174 -2.85 9.38 -9.37
N MET A 175 -3.57 9.46 -10.49
CA MET A 175 -4.76 8.63 -10.80
C MET A 175 -4.44 7.45 -11.71
N GLU A 176 -3.16 7.13 -11.85
CA GLU A 176 -2.62 6.25 -12.85
C GLU A 176 -1.87 5.07 -12.21
N GLN A 177 -1.99 3.87 -12.79
CA GLN A 177 -1.25 2.69 -12.32
C GLN A 177 0.21 2.75 -12.81
N ALA A 178 1.13 3.21 -11.98
CA ALA A 178 2.55 3.07 -12.25
C ALA A 178 3.06 1.73 -11.68
N TYR A 179 3.53 0.85 -12.54
CA TYR A 179 4.03 -0.45 -12.09
C TYR A 179 5.48 -0.38 -11.63
N MET A 180 5.75 -1.00 -10.49
CA MET A 180 7.10 -1.23 -10.00
C MET A 180 7.73 -2.45 -10.68
N ARG A 181 9.04 -2.38 -10.93
CA ARG A 181 9.88 -3.46 -11.43
C ARG A 181 11.18 -3.48 -10.63
N THR A 182 11.72 -4.67 -10.40
CA THR A 182 13.03 -4.85 -9.75
C THR A 182 13.78 -6.01 -10.37
N HIS A 183 15.12 -5.95 -10.36
CA HIS A 183 16.01 -7.02 -10.83
C HIS A 183 15.66 -7.63 -12.21
N GLY A 184 15.08 -6.84 -13.13
CA GLY A 184 14.68 -7.30 -14.47
C GLY A 184 13.33 -8.02 -14.55
N ALA A 185 12.59 -8.15 -13.44
CA ALA A 185 11.25 -8.70 -13.43
C ALA A 185 10.26 -7.81 -14.19
N ASP A 186 9.27 -8.45 -14.82
CA ASP A 186 8.14 -7.80 -15.49
C ASP A 186 7.20 -7.12 -14.47
N ASP A 187 6.35 -6.18 -14.93
CA ASP A 187 5.41 -5.51 -14.03
C ASP A 187 4.31 -6.43 -13.49
N ARG A 188 3.88 -7.42 -14.28
CA ARG A 188 2.95 -8.49 -13.87
C ARG A 188 3.43 -9.24 -12.64
N HIS A 189 4.73 -9.22 -12.40
CA HIS A 189 5.32 -9.92 -11.27
C HIS A 189 5.24 -9.13 -9.95
N THR A 190 4.68 -7.92 -9.94
CA THR A 190 4.47 -7.15 -8.71
C THR A 190 3.16 -7.52 -8.03
N SER A 191 3.27 -8.04 -6.81
CA SER A 191 2.10 -8.34 -5.98
C SER A 191 1.87 -7.24 -4.95
N MET A 192 0.68 -6.63 -4.96
CA MET A 192 0.22 -5.69 -3.96
C MET A 192 -0.73 -6.38 -2.98
N GLN A 193 -0.45 -6.20 -1.69
CA GLN A 193 -1.19 -6.80 -0.61
C GLN A 193 -1.62 -5.74 0.40
N VAL A 194 -2.79 -5.96 1.00
CA VAL A 194 -3.25 -5.24 2.18
C VAL A 194 -3.42 -6.26 3.29
N ASP A 195 -2.69 -6.08 4.39
CA ASP A 195 -2.70 -7.02 5.52
C ASP A 195 -2.42 -8.47 5.08
N GLY A 196 -1.58 -8.65 4.05
CA GLY A 196 -1.21 -9.96 3.47
C GLY A 196 -2.18 -10.49 2.42
N MET A 197 -3.35 -9.85 2.25
CA MET A 197 -4.32 -10.24 1.23
C MET A 197 -3.98 -9.60 -0.11
N ASN A 198 -3.87 -10.40 -1.17
CA ASN A 198 -3.62 -9.89 -2.52
C ASN A 198 -4.81 -9.01 -3.00
N VAL A 199 -4.50 -7.78 -3.42
CA VAL A 199 -5.46 -6.80 -3.95
C VAL A 199 -5.29 -6.54 -5.44
N ASN A 200 -4.38 -7.25 -6.12
CA ASN A 200 -4.34 -7.26 -7.57
C ASN A 200 -5.61 -7.89 -8.16
N SER A 201 -6.08 -7.35 -9.29
CA SER A 201 -7.11 -8.00 -10.08
C SER A 201 -6.51 -9.17 -10.88
N SER A 202 -7.30 -10.21 -11.10
CA SER A 202 -6.94 -11.34 -11.97
C SER A 202 -6.79 -10.96 -13.46
N MET A 203 -7.20 -9.74 -13.84
CA MET A 203 -7.02 -9.24 -15.21
C MET A 203 -5.55 -8.95 -15.51
N GLY A 204 -5.16 -9.15 -16.77
CA GLY A 204 -3.80 -8.86 -17.23
C GLY A 204 -2.72 -9.70 -16.55
N ASP A 205 -3.07 -10.92 -16.11
CA ASP A 205 -2.17 -11.83 -15.37
C ASP A 205 -1.73 -11.27 -14.02
N GLY A 206 -2.68 -10.71 -13.25
CA GLY A 206 -2.38 -10.15 -11.93
C GLY A 206 -1.83 -8.71 -11.97
N ASN A 207 -1.64 -8.12 -13.14
CA ASN A 207 -0.97 -6.81 -13.25
C ASN A 207 -1.81 -5.66 -12.68
N ILE A 208 -3.13 -5.70 -12.85
CA ILE A 208 -4.00 -4.55 -12.54
C ILE A 208 -4.09 -4.34 -11.01
N GLN A 209 -3.80 -3.12 -10.55
CA GLN A 209 -3.66 -2.76 -9.14
C GLN A 209 -4.85 -1.95 -8.59
N ALA A 210 -5.21 -2.15 -7.33
CA ALA A 210 -6.19 -1.30 -6.65
C ALA A 210 -5.63 0.11 -6.37
N TYR A 211 -6.51 1.09 -6.22
CA TYR A 211 -6.19 2.49 -5.93
C TYR A 211 -6.38 2.83 -4.45
N ASN A 212 -5.93 1.93 -3.58
CA ASN A 212 -6.17 2.04 -2.14
C ASN A 212 -5.67 3.37 -1.59
N ASP A 213 -6.38 3.86 -0.58
CA ASP A 213 -6.03 5.09 0.11
C ASP A 213 -4.66 4.98 0.82
N ASP A 214 -3.80 5.98 0.67
CA ASP A 214 -2.53 6.04 1.41
C ASP A 214 -2.75 6.13 2.91
N ALA A 215 -3.83 6.79 3.35
CA ALA A 215 -4.09 7.01 4.75
C ALA A 215 -4.42 5.72 5.49
N LEU A 216 -4.83 4.67 4.77
CA LEU A 216 -5.02 3.33 5.33
C LEU A 216 -3.73 2.80 5.93
N ALA A 217 -2.58 2.99 5.29
CA ALA A 217 -1.35 2.34 5.70
C ALA A 217 -0.68 3.04 6.90
N GLN A 218 -0.40 2.27 7.95
CA GLN A 218 0.52 2.63 9.03
C GLN A 218 1.98 2.43 8.58
N GLN A 219 2.23 1.38 7.79
CA GLN A 219 3.51 1.10 7.17
C GLN A 219 3.27 0.42 5.82
N VAL A 220 4.21 0.58 4.90
CA VAL A 220 4.22 -0.19 3.64
C VAL A 220 5.54 -0.96 3.57
N VAL A 221 5.44 -2.28 3.47
CA VAL A 221 6.57 -3.19 3.41
C VAL A 221 6.82 -3.58 1.97
N PHE A 222 8.05 -3.40 1.52
CA PHE A 222 8.52 -3.77 0.20
C PHE A 222 9.56 -4.87 0.32
N GLN A 223 9.39 -5.93 -0.44
CA GLN A 223 10.33 -7.04 -0.52
C GLN A 223 10.75 -7.19 -1.98
N THR A 224 12.06 -7.09 -2.26
CA THR A 224 12.60 -6.97 -3.63
C THR A 224 13.47 -8.15 -4.06
N SER A 225 13.82 -9.05 -3.14
CA SER A 225 14.57 -10.28 -3.43
C SER A 225 14.29 -11.36 -2.38
N ALA A 226 14.57 -12.61 -2.74
CA ALA A 226 14.39 -13.80 -1.90
C ALA A 226 12.99 -13.84 -1.24
N LEU A 227 11.96 -13.65 -2.06
CA LEU A 227 10.57 -13.76 -1.64
C LEU A 227 10.26 -15.21 -1.21
N PRO A 228 9.47 -15.40 -0.14
CA PRO A 228 9.10 -16.74 0.32
C PRO A 228 8.21 -17.45 -0.70
N ALA A 229 8.22 -18.78 -0.69
CA ALA A 229 7.52 -19.62 -1.68
C ALA A 229 5.99 -19.45 -1.69
N GLU A 230 5.40 -18.87 -0.64
CA GLU A 230 4.00 -18.47 -0.57
C GLU A 230 3.64 -17.33 -1.55
N VAL A 231 4.65 -16.57 -2.02
CA VAL A 231 4.47 -15.49 -2.98
C VAL A 231 4.60 -16.08 -4.37
N ALA A 232 3.49 -16.08 -5.12
CA ALA A 232 3.42 -16.71 -6.43
C ALA A 232 4.33 -16.07 -7.51
N SER A 233 4.95 -14.93 -7.21
CA SER A 233 5.69 -14.12 -8.17
C SER A 233 7.05 -13.65 -7.64
N GLY A 234 8.02 -13.48 -8.55
CA GLY A 234 9.40 -13.10 -8.24
C GLY A 234 9.72 -11.59 -8.35
N GLY A 235 8.71 -10.74 -8.57
CA GLY A 235 8.88 -9.29 -8.72
C GLY A 235 8.94 -8.54 -7.38
N VAL A 236 8.26 -7.41 -7.28
CA VAL A 236 8.16 -6.67 -6.02
C VAL A 236 6.95 -7.18 -5.22
N ARG A 237 7.16 -7.60 -3.98
CA ARG A 237 6.06 -7.81 -3.03
C ARG A 237 5.87 -6.55 -2.21
N VAL A 238 4.68 -5.97 -2.28
CA VAL A 238 4.27 -4.80 -1.51
C VAL A 238 3.17 -5.22 -0.57
N ASN A 239 3.35 -5.02 0.74
CA ASN A 239 2.31 -5.24 1.73
C ASN A 239 2.03 -3.98 2.53
N MET A 240 0.82 -3.47 2.43
CA MET A 240 0.32 -2.35 3.21
C MET A 240 -0.22 -2.88 4.54
N ILE A 241 0.31 -2.37 5.65
CA ILE A 241 -0.20 -2.68 6.98
C ILE A 241 -1.21 -1.61 7.38
N PRO A 242 -2.52 -1.93 7.49
CA PRO A 242 -3.53 -0.94 7.83
C PRO A 242 -3.34 -0.37 9.24
N LYS A 243 -3.75 0.89 9.44
CA LYS A 243 -3.96 1.47 10.76
C LYS A 243 -5.15 0.80 11.44
N ASP A 244 -5.12 0.79 12.77
CA ASP A 244 -6.25 0.37 13.58
C ASP A 244 -6.66 1.47 14.56
N GLY A 245 -7.90 1.37 15.03
CA GLY A 245 -8.38 2.21 16.13
C GLY A 245 -7.75 1.79 17.46
N GLY A 246 -7.53 2.77 18.33
CA GLY A 246 -7.08 2.56 19.71
C GLY A 246 -8.06 3.16 20.72
N ASN A 247 -7.77 3.05 22.01
CA ASN A 247 -8.63 3.57 23.09
C ASN A 247 -8.74 5.09 23.18
N THR A 248 -8.04 5.80 22.30
CA THR A 248 -8.08 7.26 22.20
C THR A 248 -8.51 7.63 20.79
N PHE A 249 -9.43 8.58 20.69
CA PHE A 249 -9.78 9.15 19.40
C PHE A 249 -8.57 9.90 18.84
N LYS A 250 -8.15 9.51 17.64
CA LYS A 250 -7.11 10.17 16.86
C LYS A 250 -7.61 10.33 15.44
N GLY A 251 -7.24 11.42 14.80
CA GLY A 251 -7.55 11.66 13.41
C GLY A 251 -6.58 12.67 12.82
N GLY A 252 -6.63 12.77 11.50
CA GLY A 252 -5.79 13.67 10.73
C GLY A 252 -6.42 13.97 9.39
N GLY A 253 -5.90 15.00 8.74
CA GLY A 253 -6.31 15.39 7.40
C GLY A 253 -5.11 15.82 6.58
N PHE A 254 -5.19 15.59 5.28
CA PHE A 254 -4.29 16.14 4.28
C PHE A 254 -5.09 16.92 3.25
N PHE A 255 -4.54 18.08 2.89
CA PHE A 255 -5.04 18.94 1.84
C PHE A 255 -3.84 19.32 0.99
N GLY A 256 -3.82 18.81 -0.23
CA GLY A 256 -2.75 19.08 -1.18
C GLY A 256 -3.30 19.40 -2.55
N GLY A 257 -2.49 20.07 -3.34
CA GLY A 257 -2.84 20.34 -4.71
C GLY A 257 -1.77 21.11 -5.45
N THR A 258 -1.99 21.22 -6.75
CA THR A 258 -1.19 22.06 -7.64
C THR A 258 -2.14 22.71 -8.63
N ALA A 259 -1.87 23.97 -8.96
CA ALA A 259 -2.61 24.69 -9.98
C ALA A 259 -1.75 24.81 -11.25
N HIS A 260 -2.40 24.97 -12.41
CA HIS A 260 -1.73 25.19 -13.69
C HIS A 260 -0.67 26.31 -13.65
N GLY A 261 -0.88 27.36 -12.86
CA GLY A 261 0.06 28.48 -12.74
C GLY A 261 1.31 28.19 -11.90
N TRP A 262 1.42 27.01 -11.26
CA TRP A 262 2.54 26.66 -10.37
C TRP A 262 3.64 25.86 -11.07
N GLN A 263 3.52 25.65 -12.38
CA GLN A 263 4.50 24.97 -13.23
C GLN A 263 5.11 25.97 -14.22
N SER A 264 6.41 25.80 -14.51
CA SER A 264 7.12 26.61 -15.51
C SER A 264 7.06 25.95 -16.88
N ASP A 265 7.04 26.76 -17.96
CA ASP A 265 7.12 26.26 -19.33
C ASP A 265 8.55 25.88 -19.74
N ASN A 266 8.70 24.73 -20.40
CA ASN A 266 9.95 24.24 -20.98
C ASN A 266 9.85 24.05 -22.51
N ASN A 267 8.76 24.51 -23.12
CA ASN A 267 8.57 24.49 -24.56
C ASN A 267 9.25 25.71 -25.22
N ASP A 268 10.45 25.50 -25.77
CA ASP A 268 11.23 26.54 -26.43
C ASP A 268 10.72 26.89 -27.85
N ASP A 269 11.23 27.98 -28.41
CA ASP A 269 10.83 28.45 -29.74
C ASP A 269 11.21 27.45 -30.85
N ALA A 270 12.25 26.64 -30.64
CA ALA A 270 12.67 25.62 -31.59
C ALA A 270 11.69 24.43 -31.64
N LEU A 271 11.06 24.07 -30.53
CA LEU A 271 9.99 23.07 -30.45
C LEU A 271 8.70 23.62 -31.06
N LYS A 272 8.33 24.87 -30.75
CA LYS A 272 7.17 25.54 -31.35
C LYS A 272 7.29 25.64 -32.88
N ALA A 273 8.47 26.01 -33.39
CA ALA A 273 8.75 26.05 -34.83
C ALA A 273 8.61 24.68 -35.52
N ARG A 274 8.75 23.58 -34.77
CA ARG A 274 8.53 22.20 -35.24
C ARG A 274 7.08 21.72 -35.08
N GLY A 275 6.17 22.59 -34.68
CA GLY A 275 4.74 22.29 -34.52
C GLY A 275 4.37 21.69 -33.17
N PHE A 276 5.28 21.68 -32.19
CA PHE A 276 4.97 21.30 -30.81
C PHE A 276 4.44 22.52 -30.04
N LEU A 277 3.15 22.80 -30.21
CA LEU A 277 2.53 24.04 -29.70
C LEU A 277 2.16 23.91 -28.23
N TYR A 278 1.69 22.73 -27.83
CA TYR A 278 1.29 22.42 -26.45
C TYR A 278 2.06 21.20 -25.95
N ARG A 279 2.61 21.29 -24.74
CA ARG A 279 3.19 20.17 -24.02
C ARG A 279 2.16 19.49 -23.12
N ASN A 280 2.53 18.37 -22.50
CA ASN A 280 1.77 17.88 -21.35
C ASN A 280 1.88 18.89 -20.21
N PHE A 281 0.77 19.13 -19.52
CA PHE A 281 0.75 20.03 -18.38
C PHE A 281 -0.27 19.56 -17.36
N VAL A 282 -0.03 19.87 -16.09
CA VAL A 282 -1.04 19.64 -15.04
C VAL A 282 -1.96 20.85 -15.01
N GLN A 283 -3.25 20.65 -15.25
CA GLN A 283 -4.24 21.72 -15.11
C GLN A 283 -4.53 21.94 -13.63
N HIS A 284 -4.83 20.86 -12.91
CA HIS A 284 -4.87 20.87 -11.46
C HIS A 284 -4.64 19.49 -10.87
N VAL A 285 -4.16 19.47 -9.62
CA VAL A 285 -4.26 18.32 -8.71
C VAL A 285 -4.99 18.79 -7.47
N GLN A 286 -5.94 18.02 -6.98
CA GLN A 286 -6.57 18.22 -5.68
C GLN A 286 -6.53 16.90 -4.92
N ASP A 287 -6.14 16.93 -3.65
CA ASP A 287 -6.11 15.76 -2.77
C ASP A 287 -6.64 16.16 -1.39
N PHE A 288 -7.82 15.65 -1.06
CA PHE A 288 -8.47 15.78 0.22
C PHE A 288 -8.51 14.40 0.86
N ASN A 289 -7.82 14.22 1.97
CA ASN A 289 -7.78 12.94 2.65
C ASN A 289 -8.01 13.13 4.14
N PHE A 290 -9.04 12.49 4.69
CA PHE A 290 -9.36 12.52 6.10
C PHE A 290 -9.30 11.11 6.67
N ASN A 291 -8.77 10.98 7.88
CA ASN A 291 -8.79 9.73 8.61
C ASN A 291 -9.11 9.94 10.10
N MET A 292 -9.75 8.95 10.70
CA MET A 292 -10.08 8.94 12.11
C MET A 292 -10.16 7.50 12.62
N GLY A 293 -9.67 7.27 13.83
CA GLY A 293 -9.85 6.03 14.55
C GLY A 293 -10.04 6.25 16.05
N GLY A 294 -10.66 5.28 16.70
CA GLY A 294 -10.97 5.36 18.12
C GLY A 294 -11.73 4.15 18.64
N PRO A 295 -12.11 4.16 19.93
CA PRO A 295 -12.90 3.09 20.51
C PRO A 295 -14.38 3.24 20.17
N ILE A 296 -15.01 2.14 19.76
CA ILE A 296 -16.47 1.96 19.87
C ILE A 296 -16.78 1.54 21.32
N VAL A 297 -16.03 0.55 21.81
CA VAL A 297 -16.02 0.09 23.20
C VAL A 297 -14.56 0.01 23.65
N ARG A 298 -14.17 0.79 24.66
CA ARG A 298 -12.79 0.78 25.17
C ARG A 298 -12.37 -0.63 25.57
N ASP A 299 -11.11 -0.97 25.31
CA ASP A 299 -10.49 -2.26 25.61
C ASP A 299 -11.12 -3.48 24.91
N LYS A 300 -12.08 -3.28 23.99
CA LYS A 300 -12.76 -4.40 23.34
C LYS A 300 -13.09 -4.23 21.86
N PHE A 301 -13.49 -3.04 21.41
CA PHE A 301 -13.97 -2.83 20.05
C PHE A 301 -13.60 -1.45 19.51
N TRP A 302 -12.93 -1.40 18.37
CA TRP A 302 -12.39 -0.17 17.78
C TRP A 302 -12.74 -0.05 16.31
N PHE A 303 -12.71 1.19 15.83
CA PHE A 303 -12.85 1.51 14.42
C PHE A 303 -11.67 2.37 13.94
N PHE A 304 -11.40 2.26 12.66
CA PHE A 304 -10.59 3.18 11.89
C PHE A 304 -11.28 3.42 10.55
N SER A 305 -11.28 4.65 10.06
CA SER A 305 -11.95 5.03 8.83
C SER A 305 -11.16 6.09 8.09
N THR A 306 -11.18 6.03 6.76
CA THR A 306 -10.62 7.06 5.89
C THR A 306 -11.62 7.44 4.81
N ALA A 307 -11.51 8.68 4.34
CA ALA A 307 -12.24 9.19 3.20
C ALA A 307 -11.31 10.09 2.39
N ARG A 308 -11.10 9.73 1.13
CA ARG A 308 -10.24 10.46 0.22
C ARG A 308 -10.98 10.86 -1.04
N HIS A 309 -10.76 12.09 -1.48
CA HIS A 309 -11.04 12.52 -2.84
C HIS A 309 -9.76 13.06 -3.42
N VAL A 310 -9.36 12.51 -4.56
CA VAL A 310 -8.20 13.01 -5.28
C VAL A 310 -8.54 13.12 -6.76
N SER A 311 -8.21 14.26 -7.37
CA SER A 311 -8.42 14.55 -8.78
C SER A 311 -7.14 15.04 -9.43
N VAL A 312 -6.97 14.65 -10.69
CA VAL A 312 -5.88 15.10 -11.55
C VAL A 312 -6.50 15.44 -12.88
N ASP A 313 -6.37 16.70 -13.28
CA ASP A 313 -6.69 17.15 -14.63
C ASP A 313 -5.40 17.46 -15.35
N GLU A 314 -5.19 16.85 -16.51
CA GLU A 314 -3.98 17.02 -17.29
C GLU A 314 -4.29 17.41 -18.74
N GLY A 315 -3.50 18.35 -19.27
CA GLY A 315 -3.49 18.64 -20.69
C GLY A 315 -2.58 17.67 -21.42
N VAL A 316 -3.04 17.16 -22.57
CA VAL A 316 -2.24 16.29 -23.43
C VAL A 316 -1.55 17.09 -24.53
N ALA A 317 -0.28 16.79 -24.76
CA ALA A 317 0.55 17.49 -25.71
C ALA A 317 -0.10 17.59 -27.10
N ASN A 318 -0.05 18.78 -27.67
CA ASN A 318 -0.56 19.12 -29.00
C ASN A 318 -2.00 18.64 -29.28
N THR A 319 -2.84 18.59 -28.25
CA THR A 319 -4.24 18.16 -28.31
C THR A 319 -5.11 19.35 -27.95
N TYR A 320 -5.93 19.82 -28.88
CA TYR A 320 -6.76 21.02 -28.72
C TYR A 320 -8.02 20.92 -29.57
N TYR A 321 -9.06 21.64 -29.16
CA TYR A 321 -10.34 21.64 -29.87
C TYR A 321 -10.19 22.33 -31.23
N LYS A 322 -10.49 21.61 -32.31
CA LYS A 322 -10.45 22.14 -33.70
C LYS A 322 -11.76 22.79 -34.12
N VAL A 323 -12.85 22.46 -33.42
CA VAL A 323 -14.20 23.02 -33.57
C VAL A 323 -14.73 23.39 -32.18
N PRO A 324 -15.69 24.32 -32.06
CA PRO A 324 -16.35 24.58 -30.78
C PRO A 324 -16.99 23.29 -30.24
N TYR A 325 -16.78 22.99 -28.95
CA TYR A 325 -17.31 21.80 -28.29
C TYR A 325 -17.72 22.14 -26.86
N GLU A 326 -19.00 21.97 -26.52
CA GLU A 326 -19.58 22.35 -25.23
C GLU A 326 -19.21 23.79 -24.81
N THR A 327 -18.34 23.94 -23.81
CA THR A 327 -17.84 25.23 -23.29
C THR A 327 -16.49 25.63 -23.86
N PHE A 328 -15.83 24.75 -24.62
CA PHE A 328 -14.49 24.95 -25.18
C PHE A 328 -14.53 25.61 -26.56
N LYS A 329 -13.58 26.51 -26.78
CA LYS A 329 -13.38 27.25 -28.03
C LYS A 329 -12.30 26.58 -28.87
N VAL A 330 -12.29 26.93 -30.16
CA VAL A 330 -11.22 26.51 -31.07
C VAL A 330 -9.87 26.99 -30.55
N GLY A 331 -8.91 26.06 -30.43
CA GLY A 331 -7.58 26.32 -29.90
C GLY A 331 -7.43 26.16 -28.39
N ASP A 332 -8.52 25.94 -27.65
CA ASP A 332 -8.42 25.57 -26.23
C ASP A 332 -7.75 24.20 -26.12
N PRO A 333 -6.79 24.01 -25.20
CA PRO A 333 -6.15 22.72 -24.99
C PRO A 333 -7.18 21.71 -24.46
N ALA A 334 -7.05 20.47 -24.92
CA ALA A 334 -7.86 19.38 -24.41
C ALA A 334 -7.32 18.96 -23.03
N ILE A 335 -8.23 18.88 -22.05
CA ILE A 335 -7.93 18.49 -20.68
C ILE A 335 -8.60 17.15 -20.44
N GLN A 336 -7.83 16.18 -19.95
CA GLN A 336 -8.34 14.91 -19.46
C GLN A 336 -8.51 15.00 -17.95
N GLY A 337 -9.75 14.91 -17.48
CA GLY A 337 -10.07 14.85 -16.07
C GLY A 337 -10.08 13.43 -15.54
N GLN A 338 -9.56 13.25 -14.33
CA GLN A 338 -9.58 11.99 -13.62
C GLN A 338 -9.82 12.21 -12.13
N PHE A 339 -10.56 11.31 -11.49
CA PHE A 339 -10.64 11.31 -10.03
C PHE A 339 -10.78 9.91 -9.45
N VAL A 340 -10.30 9.78 -8.22
CA VAL A 340 -10.63 8.66 -7.33
C VAL A 340 -11.30 9.22 -6.08
N ARG A 341 -12.37 8.57 -5.67
CA ARG A 341 -12.98 8.72 -4.36
C ARG A 341 -12.86 7.39 -3.65
N ASP A 342 -12.41 7.42 -2.41
CA ASP A 342 -12.20 6.26 -1.57
C ASP A 342 -12.87 6.48 -0.22
N VAL A 343 -13.56 5.45 0.26
CA VAL A 343 -14.01 5.37 1.66
C VAL A 343 -13.65 4.00 2.19
N LEU A 344 -12.90 3.97 3.28
CA LEU A 344 -12.54 2.76 4.00
C LEU A 344 -13.11 2.77 5.40
N ALA A 345 -13.64 1.63 5.84
CA ALA A 345 -13.96 1.37 7.24
C ALA A 345 -13.32 0.06 7.68
N ARG A 346 -12.58 0.11 8.79
CA ARG A 346 -11.98 -1.05 9.45
C ARG A 346 -12.50 -1.15 10.88
N LEU A 347 -12.90 -2.35 11.25
CA LEU A 347 -13.39 -2.71 12.57
C LEU A 347 -12.45 -3.76 13.18
N THR A 348 -12.11 -3.58 14.44
CA THR A 348 -11.21 -4.48 15.17
C THR A 348 -11.84 -4.85 16.50
N TYR A 349 -12.02 -6.14 16.76
CA TYR A 349 -12.68 -6.67 17.95
C TYR A 349 -11.77 -7.65 18.69
N GLN A 350 -11.54 -7.38 19.99
CA GLN A 350 -10.86 -8.31 20.88
C GLN A 350 -11.89 -9.30 21.44
N ALA A 351 -12.02 -10.46 20.79
CA ALA A 351 -13.02 -11.47 21.18
C ALA A 351 -12.67 -12.15 22.52
N THR A 352 -11.38 -12.42 22.74
CA THR A 352 -10.82 -12.97 23.99
C THR A 352 -9.41 -12.42 24.20
N PRO A 353 -8.75 -12.56 25.35
CA PRO A 353 -7.36 -12.10 25.52
C PRO A 353 -6.36 -12.65 24.49
N ARG A 354 -6.65 -13.80 23.87
CA ARG A 354 -5.79 -14.44 22.86
C ARG A 354 -6.27 -14.33 21.42
N ASN A 355 -7.52 -13.94 21.20
CA ASN A 355 -8.15 -13.96 19.88
C ASN A 355 -8.68 -12.59 19.50
N LYS A 356 -8.31 -12.15 18.30
CA LYS A 356 -8.67 -10.86 17.72
C LYS A 356 -9.26 -11.07 16.34
N LEU A 357 -10.32 -10.34 16.04
CA LEU A 357 -10.99 -10.35 14.75
C LEU A 357 -10.89 -8.96 14.14
N SER A 358 -10.47 -8.89 12.89
CA SER A 358 -10.43 -7.65 12.12
C SER A 358 -11.21 -7.84 10.83
N ALA A 359 -11.99 -6.83 10.47
CA ALA A 359 -12.69 -6.79 9.20
C ALA A 359 -12.56 -5.38 8.63
N TYR A 360 -12.34 -5.26 7.32
CA TYR A 360 -12.36 -3.97 6.65
C TYR A 360 -13.15 -4.05 5.34
N MET A 361 -13.70 -2.90 4.96
CA MET A 361 -14.34 -2.69 3.67
C MET A 361 -13.81 -1.39 3.10
N GLU A 362 -13.34 -1.44 1.88
CA GLU A 362 -12.86 -0.30 1.11
C GLU A 362 -13.72 -0.16 -0.13
N ARG A 363 -14.20 1.05 -0.41
CA ARG A 363 -15.00 1.34 -1.58
C ARG A 363 -14.35 2.44 -2.40
N ILE A 364 -13.88 2.03 -3.58
CA ILE A 364 -13.18 2.88 -4.52
C ILE A 364 -14.10 3.20 -5.69
N TRP A 365 -14.28 4.48 -5.97
CA TRP A 365 -14.89 4.99 -7.19
C TRP A 365 -13.84 5.71 -8.02
N LYS A 366 -13.51 5.14 -9.17
CA LYS A 366 -12.62 5.78 -10.14
C LYS A 366 -13.42 6.28 -11.33
N HIS A 367 -13.13 7.50 -11.74
CA HIS A 367 -13.56 8.09 -13.00
C HIS A 367 -12.33 8.53 -13.80
N LYS A 368 -12.37 8.33 -15.10
CA LYS A 368 -11.38 8.85 -16.04
C LYS A 368 -12.11 9.23 -17.32
N ASP A 369 -11.87 10.45 -17.80
CA ASP A 369 -12.37 10.94 -19.08
C ASP A 369 -11.80 10.14 -20.25
N PRO A 370 -12.38 10.26 -21.46
CA PRO A 370 -11.86 9.60 -22.65
C PRO A 370 -10.35 9.76 -22.83
N GLU A 371 -9.70 8.69 -23.27
CA GLU A 371 -8.26 8.71 -23.43
C GLU A 371 -7.86 9.63 -24.59
N LEU A 372 -7.05 10.64 -24.27
CA LEU A 372 -6.49 11.57 -25.23
C LEU A 372 -5.05 11.15 -25.55
N ALA A 373 -4.73 11.11 -26.83
CA ALA A 373 -3.36 10.90 -27.31
C ALA A 373 -2.86 12.16 -28.05
N PRO A 374 -1.54 12.40 -28.08
CA PRO A 374 -1.01 13.58 -28.73
C PRO A 374 -1.44 13.70 -30.20
N ASN A 375 -1.85 14.91 -30.60
CA ASN A 375 -2.36 15.25 -31.94
C ASN A 375 -3.73 14.66 -32.33
N VAL A 376 -4.43 14.00 -31.41
CA VAL A 376 -5.80 13.52 -31.68
C VAL A 376 -6.79 14.66 -31.50
N ASP A 377 -7.86 14.68 -32.31
CA ASP A 377 -8.94 15.65 -32.12
C ASP A 377 -9.82 15.18 -30.94
N PRO A 378 -9.88 15.95 -29.83
CA PRO A 378 -10.60 15.55 -28.63
C PRO A 378 -12.09 15.31 -28.84
N VAL A 379 -12.70 15.96 -29.85
CA VAL A 379 -14.13 15.78 -30.17
C VAL A 379 -14.41 14.41 -30.79
N THR A 380 -13.44 13.87 -31.51
CA THR A 380 -13.53 12.55 -32.16
C THR A 380 -12.78 11.46 -31.39
N ALA A 381 -12.04 11.85 -30.36
CA ALA A 381 -11.28 10.95 -29.50
C ALA A 381 -12.26 10.13 -28.66
N SER A 382 -12.45 8.88 -29.07
CA SER A 382 -13.11 7.82 -28.29
C SER A 382 -14.61 8.04 -28.01
N ASP A 383 -15.42 8.24 -29.05
CA ASP A 383 -16.87 8.30 -28.92
C ASP A 383 -17.61 7.03 -29.40
N ILE A 384 -16.91 5.91 -29.64
CA ILE A 384 -17.55 4.68 -30.15
C ILE A 384 -17.28 3.50 -29.24
N ARG A 385 -18.18 3.29 -28.28
CA ARG A 385 -18.39 1.97 -27.65
C ARG A 385 -19.32 1.18 -28.55
N ASP A 386 -18.76 0.38 -29.46
CA ASP A 386 -19.56 -0.61 -30.18
C ASP A 386 -20.01 -1.70 -29.19
N TRP A 387 -21.31 -1.78 -28.92
CA TRP A 387 -21.90 -2.78 -28.03
C TRP A 387 -21.68 -4.23 -28.50
N ARG A 388 -21.19 -4.43 -29.73
CA ARG A 388 -20.87 -5.74 -30.31
C ARG A 388 -19.40 -6.15 -30.17
N HIS A 389 -18.50 -5.23 -29.80
CA HIS A 389 -17.06 -5.50 -29.73
C HIS A 389 -16.45 -5.01 -28.42
N ALA A 390 -15.71 -5.87 -27.72
CA ALA A 390 -15.13 -5.60 -26.40
C ALA A 390 -13.84 -4.73 -26.43
N LEU A 391 -13.53 -4.05 -27.54
CA LEU A 391 -12.30 -3.29 -27.72
C LEU A 391 -12.55 -1.77 -27.75
N TYR A 392 -11.74 -1.05 -26.98
CA TYR A 392 -11.58 0.40 -27.08
C TYR A 392 -10.81 0.73 -28.36
N TYR A 393 -11.32 1.64 -29.19
CA TYR A 393 -10.55 2.25 -30.26
C TYR A 393 -10.08 3.63 -29.81
N VAL A 394 -8.78 3.81 -29.66
CA VAL A 394 -8.16 5.15 -29.62
C VAL A 394 -8.25 5.71 -31.04
N GLY A 395 -8.78 6.92 -31.19
CA GLY A 395 -9.15 7.54 -32.45
C GLY A 395 -8.17 7.29 -33.61
N LEU A 396 -8.56 6.38 -34.51
CA LEU A 396 -8.02 6.34 -35.86
C LEU A 396 -8.73 7.43 -36.66
N ASP A 397 -7.95 8.42 -37.09
CA ASP A 397 -8.30 9.45 -38.05
C ASP A 397 -9.28 8.96 -39.13
N GLN A 398 -10.58 9.26 -38.95
CA GLN A 398 -11.62 8.98 -39.94
C GLN A 398 -11.71 10.06 -41.03
N HIS A 399 -10.68 10.88 -41.21
CA HIS A 399 -10.52 11.72 -42.40
C HIS A 399 -9.29 11.38 -43.24
N ARG A 400 -9.11 10.07 -43.49
CA ARG A 400 -8.72 9.60 -44.83
C ARG A 400 -9.89 9.75 -45.82
N LYS A 401 -10.40 10.97 -45.99
CA LYS A 401 -11.16 11.33 -47.21
C LYS A 401 -10.13 11.53 -48.31
N ALA A 402 -10.15 10.59 -49.27
CA ALA A 402 -9.47 10.61 -50.56
C ALA A 402 -8.67 11.89 -50.88
N GLN A 403 -7.34 11.81 -50.82
CA GLN A 403 -6.53 12.66 -51.69
C GLN A 403 -6.85 12.26 -53.14
N PRO A 404 -7.23 13.19 -54.04
CA PRO A 404 -7.22 12.88 -55.45
C PRO A 404 -5.78 12.57 -55.85
N ALA A 405 -5.59 11.43 -56.52
CA ALA A 405 -4.30 11.01 -57.04
C ALA A 405 -3.69 12.16 -57.87
N ILE A 406 -2.45 12.52 -57.55
CA ILE A 406 -1.61 13.34 -58.41
C ILE A 406 -1.44 12.54 -59.71
N PRO A 407 -1.83 13.07 -60.89
CA PRO A 407 -1.55 12.38 -62.14
C PRO A 407 -0.03 12.31 -62.32
N ALA A 408 0.46 11.11 -62.63
CA ALA A 408 1.84 10.92 -63.04
C ALA A 408 2.13 11.87 -64.21
N ARG A 409 3.21 12.65 -64.07
CA ARG A 409 3.81 13.34 -65.21
C ARG A 409 4.40 12.28 -66.13
N ASP A 410 4.04 12.35 -67.41
CA ASP A 410 4.83 11.78 -68.50
C ASP A 410 6.23 12.42 -68.55
#